data_AF-A0AA97H4P7-F1
#
_entry.id   AF-A0AA97H4P7-F1
#
_cell.length_a   1.000
_cell.length_b   1.000
_cell.length_c   1.000
_cell.angle_alpha   90.00
_cell.angle_beta   90.00
_cell.angle_gamma   90.00
#
_symmetry.space_group_name_H-M   'P 1'
#
loop_
_entity.id
_entity.type
_entity.pdbx_description
1 polymer ?
#
loop_
_entity_poly.entity_id
_entity_poly.type
_entity_poly.pdbx_seq_one_letter_code
_entity_poly.pdbx_strand_id
1 'polypeptide(L)'
;MILHFLKLEWKQFIRSVAFGKSIALKIIMGFVVLYFLVSFLAIGIGGYYILKKEFPEQDPLQLVNSFLLYAFFGDLIFRYLMQKLPVMNIKPLLTLPIKKNKLVHYVLGKSAFSVFNFMGLFFYIPFSFILTKEGYDMAGVLGWLFTMITLIQSANFLNFLINKNKSALVVYASILLSFVGLQKYGIVDVVGYGGLIFDSIYSHPLSSLFGAIVLSVLYLLNYRQLRSQVYLDQAVAIKVEEANSADLSWTNKFGDVAPFLKNDIRLIWRNKRTKTVFLMSFVFLFYGLLFFNNPGVIKKMPIMLIFAALFITGGFTLNYGQFIPALG
;
A
#
# COMPACT_ATOMS: atom_id res chain seq x y z
N MET A 1 -29.30 -8.94 -5.05
CA MET A 1 -29.02 -7.86 -4.07
C MET A 1 -27.55 -7.42 -4.04
N ILE A 2 -26.55 -8.33 -3.97
CA ILE A 2 -25.13 -7.96 -4.12
C ILE A 2 -24.87 -7.25 -5.46
N LEU A 3 -25.42 -7.79 -6.56
CA LEU A 3 -25.40 -7.14 -7.88
C LEU A 3 -26.03 -5.74 -7.90
N HIS A 4 -27.04 -5.49 -7.05
CA HIS A 4 -27.67 -4.17 -6.93
C HIS A 4 -26.72 -3.17 -6.25
N PHE A 5 -26.00 -3.59 -5.21
CA PHE A 5 -24.98 -2.76 -4.58
C PHE A 5 -23.81 -2.47 -5.53
N LEU A 6 -23.33 -3.47 -6.28
CA LEU A 6 -22.31 -3.26 -7.31
C LEU A 6 -22.78 -2.25 -8.37
N LYS A 7 -24.06 -2.31 -8.77
CA LYS A 7 -24.66 -1.32 -9.70
C LYS A 7 -24.71 0.09 -9.09
N LEU A 8 -25.04 0.22 -7.80
CA LEU A 8 -25.03 1.52 -7.11
C LEU A 8 -23.61 2.08 -7.02
N GLU A 9 -22.61 1.24 -6.78
CA GLU A 9 -21.21 1.65 -6.74
C GLU A 9 -20.69 2.08 -8.11
N TRP A 10 -21.03 1.35 -9.17
CA TRP A 10 -20.70 1.74 -10.53
C TRP A 10 -21.27 3.12 -10.86
N LYS A 11 -22.53 3.36 -10.47
CA LYS A 11 -23.17 4.68 -10.59
C LYS A 11 -22.46 5.74 -9.75
N GLN A 12 -22.04 5.43 -8.52
CA GLN A 12 -21.29 6.35 -7.66
C GLN A 12 -19.91 6.69 -8.26
N PHE A 13 -19.21 5.70 -8.80
CA PHE A 13 -17.90 5.87 -9.43
C PHE A 13 -18.00 6.79 -10.66
N ILE A 14 -18.95 6.52 -11.56
CA ILE A 14 -19.20 7.35 -12.75
C ILE A 14 -19.58 8.78 -12.37
N ARG A 15 -20.37 8.96 -11.32
CA ARG A 15 -20.82 10.27 -10.83
C ARG A 15 -19.80 10.98 -9.93
N SER A 16 -18.66 10.35 -9.62
CA SER A 16 -17.67 10.94 -8.75
C SER A 16 -17.02 12.16 -9.39
N VAL A 17 -16.72 13.18 -8.58
CA VAL A 17 -16.11 14.44 -9.04
C VAL A 17 -14.77 14.19 -9.79
N ALA A 18 -14.04 13.14 -9.42
CA ALA A 18 -12.82 12.72 -10.11
C ALA A 18 -13.11 12.20 -11.53
N PHE A 19 -14.17 11.40 -11.69
CA PHE A 19 -14.60 10.92 -13.01
C PHE A 19 -15.36 11.99 -13.82
N GLY A 20 -15.86 13.05 -13.19
CA GLY A 20 -16.58 14.14 -13.86
C GLY A 20 -15.72 15.26 -14.44
N LYS A 21 -14.48 15.46 -13.96
CA LYS A 21 -13.76 16.74 -14.18
C LYS A 21 -12.89 16.87 -15.44
N SER A 22 -12.23 15.82 -15.93
CA SER A 22 -11.47 15.93 -17.19
C SER A 22 -11.24 14.57 -17.87
N ILE A 23 -11.41 14.54 -19.19
CA ILE A 23 -11.12 13.37 -20.04
C ILE A 23 -9.64 12.97 -19.89
N ALA A 24 -8.73 13.95 -19.79
CA ALA A 24 -7.31 13.73 -19.56
C ALA A 24 -7.04 12.91 -18.27
N LEU A 25 -7.70 13.22 -17.16
CA LEU A 25 -7.52 12.47 -15.91
C LEU A 25 -7.98 11.02 -16.04
N LYS A 26 -9.07 10.76 -16.80
CA LYS A 26 -9.55 9.40 -17.07
C LYS A 26 -8.54 8.59 -17.88
N ILE A 27 -7.98 9.20 -18.93
CA ILE A 27 -6.97 8.57 -19.77
C ILE A 27 -5.74 8.23 -18.93
N ILE A 28 -5.27 9.16 -18.09
CA ILE A 28 -4.13 8.92 -17.19
C ILE A 28 -4.46 7.80 -16.20
N MET A 29 -5.63 7.80 -15.56
CA MET A 29 -6.03 6.74 -14.63
C MET A 29 -6.09 5.36 -15.30
N GLY A 30 -6.68 5.29 -16.50
CA GLY A 30 -6.76 4.05 -17.28
C GLY A 30 -5.38 3.55 -17.71
N PHE A 31 -4.54 4.45 -18.21
CA PHE A 31 -3.16 4.15 -18.59
C PHE A 31 -2.34 3.63 -17.41
N VAL A 32 -2.42 4.26 -16.24
CA VAL A 32 -1.69 3.82 -15.04
C VAL A 32 -2.12 2.41 -14.61
N VAL A 33 -3.43 2.13 -14.60
CA VAL A 33 -3.94 0.79 -14.27
C VAL A 33 -3.45 -0.24 -15.29
N LEU A 34 -3.59 0.06 -16.58
CA LEU A 34 -3.16 -0.84 -17.65
C LEU A 34 -1.65 -1.09 -17.62
N TYR A 35 -0.86 -0.04 -17.39
CA TYR A 35 0.59 -0.12 -17.24
C TYR A 35 0.97 -1.12 -16.15
N PHE A 36 0.41 -0.98 -14.94
CA PHE A 36 0.70 -1.92 -13.87
C PHE A 36 0.23 -3.34 -14.19
N LEU A 37 -0.98 -3.52 -14.74
CA LEU A 37 -1.45 -4.87 -15.12
C LEU A 37 -0.52 -5.56 -16.11
N VAL A 38 -0.09 -4.84 -17.16
CA VAL A 38 0.85 -5.35 -18.16
C VAL A 38 2.22 -5.62 -17.54
N SER A 39 2.74 -4.73 -16.69
CA SER A 39 4.02 -4.93 -16.01
C SER A 39 4.01 -6.16 -15.11
N PHE A 40 2.98 -6.33 -14.27
CA PHE A 40 2.86 -7.50 -13.39
C PHE A 40 2.73 -8.80 -14.20
N LEU A 41 1.98 -8.79 -15.30
CA LEU A 41 1.84 -9.93 -16.20
C LEU A 41 3.15 -10.26 -16.92
N ALA A 42 3.85 -9.24 -17.44
CA ALA A 42 5.15 -9.41 -18.10
C ALA A 42 6.20 -9.97 -17.13
N ILE A 43 6.22 -9.48 -15.89
CA ILE A 43 7.12 -10.00 -14.83
C ILE A 43 6.67 -11.39 -14.39
N GLY A 44 5.37 -11.70 -14.34
CA GLY A 44 4.89 -13.04 -14.03
C GLY A 44 5.33 -14.08 -15.08
N ILE A 45 5.22 -13.74 -16.36
CA ILE A 45 5.66 -14.62 -17.47
C ILE A 45 7.18 -14.67 -17.58
N GLY A 46 7.84 -13.51 -17.59
CA GLY A 46 9.27 -13.40 -17.80
C GLY A 46 10.10 -13.71 -16.55
N GLY A 47 9.51 -13.65 -15.36
CA GLY A 47 10.20 -13.75 -14.08
C GLY A 47 11.01 -15.03 -13.95
N TYR A 48 10.44 -16.17 -14.37
CA TYR A 48 11.16 -17.45 -14.38
C TYR A 48 12.44 -17.38 -15.21
N TYR A 49 12.34 -16.93 -16.47
CA TYR A 49 13.48 -16.87 -17.38
C TYR A 49 14.51 -15.81 -16.97
N ILE A 50 14.06 -14.68 -16.41
CA ILE A 50 14.95 -13.64 -15.86
C ILE A 50 15.75 -14.22 -14.71
N LEU A 51 15.10 -14.88 -13.75
CA LEU A 51 15.77 -15.47 -12.60
C LEU A 51 16.75 -16.57 -13.02
N LYS A 52 16.34 -17.45 -13.95
CA LYS A 52 17.24 -18.50 -14.46
C LYS A 52 18.44 -17.96 -15.22
N LYS A 53 18.31 -16.79 -15.86
CA LYS A 53 19.41 -16.13 -16.57
C LYS A 53 20.40 -15.45 -15.62
N GLU A 54 19.90 -14.75 -14.61
CA GLU A 54 20.74 -14.02 -13.64
C GLU A 54 21.34 -14.95 -12.58
N PHE A 55 20.62 -16.00 -12.18
CA PHE A 55 21.02 -16.98 -11.17
C PHE A 55 20.88 -18.41 -11.71
N PRO A 56 21.74 -18.83 -12.65
CA PRO A 56 21.60 -20.11 -13.36
C PRO A 56 21.67 -21.34 -12.47
N GLU A 57 22.45 -21.27 -11.39
CA GLU A 57 22.65 -22.36 -10.42
C GLU A 57 21.53 -22.49 -9.39
N GLN A 58 20.60 -21.54 -9.35
CA GLN A 58 19.51 -21.53 -8.38
C GLN A 58 18.19 -21.90 -9.04
N ASP A 59 17.32 -22.55 -8.27
CA ASP A 59 15.95 -22.83 -8.69
C ASP A 59 15.11 -21.53 -8.63
N PRO A 60 14.46 -21.12 -9.74
CA PRO A 60 13.67 -19.89 -9.76
C PRO A 60 12.53 -19.83 -8.74
N LEU A 61 11.87 -20.96 -8.45
CA LEU A 61 10.80 -21.00 -7.44
C LEU A 61 11.37 -20.84 -6.03
N GLN A 62 12.45 -21.55 -5.69
CA GLN A 62 13.13 -21.41 -4.40
C GLN A 62 13.62 -19.98 -4.16
N LEU A 63 14.13 -19.32 -5.21
CA LEU A 63 14.56 -17.93 -5.13
C LEU A 63 13.38 -16.99 -4.83
N VAL A 64 12.24 -17.17 -5.51
CA VAL A 64 11.00 -16.42 -5.20
C VAL A 64 10.58 -16.68 -3.75
N ASN A 65 10.53 -17.95 -3.34
CA ASN A 65 10.12 -18.37 -2.00
C ASN A 65 10.94 -17.72 -0.90
N SER A 66 12.25 -17.63 -1.12
CA SER A 66 13.20 -17.02 -0.19
C SER A 66 12.90 -15.54 0.13
N PHE A 67 12.23 -14.83 -0.78
CA PHE A 67 11.86 -13.42 -0.60
C PHE A 67 10.37 -13.18 -0.29
N LEU A 68 9.52 -14.21 -0.32
CA LEU A 68 8.07 -14.05 -0.11
C LEU A 68 7.72 -13.48 1.26
N LEU A 69 8.50 -13.80 2.29
CA LEU A 69 8.28 -13.27 3.64
C LEU A 69 8.50 -11.75 3.70
N TYR A 70 9.55 -11.24 3.04
CA TYR A 70 9.75 -9.79 2.87
C TYR A 70 8.63 -9.17 2.04
N ALA A 71 8.23 -9.83 0.95
CA ALA A 71 7.15 -9.37 0.10
C ALA A 71 5.83 -9.27 0.85
N PHE A 72 5.51 -10.20 1.76
CA PHE A 72 4.30 -10.18 2.58
C PHE A 72 4.27 -8.97 3.52
N PHE A 73 5.33 -8.71 4.30
CA PHE A 73 5.36 -7.54 5.18
C PHE A 73 5.43 -6.23 4.41
N GLY A 74 6.13 -6.21 3.27
CA GLY A 74 6.12 -5.09 2.33
C GLY A 74 4.71 -4.79 1.81
N ASP A 75 3.97 -5.82 1.41
CA ASP A 75 2.58 -5.71 0.96
C ASP A 75 1.67 -5.22 2.09
N LEU A 76 1.82 -5.70 3.33
CA LEU A 76 1.08 -5.20 4.49
C LEU A 76 1.30 -3.69 4.71
N ILE A 77 2.55 -3.24 4.68
CA ILE A 77 2.89 -1.82 4.83
C ILE A 77 2.32 -1.01 3.66
N PHE A 78 2.50 -1.49 2.43
CA PHE A 78 2.01 -0.83 1.23
C PHE A 78 0.48 -0.70 1.25
N ARG A 79 -0.24 -1.76 1.59
CA ARG A 79 -1.69 -1.75 1.78
C ARG A 79 -2.11 -0.80 2.89
N TYR A 80 -1.42 -0.79 4.03
CA TYR A 80 -1.75 0.15 5.10
C TYR A 80 -1.70 1.61 4.61
N LEU A 81 -0.66 1.96 3.84
CA LEU A 81 -0.45 3.31 3.33
C LEU A 81 -1.44 3.67 2.22
N MET A 82 -1.58 2.81 1.21
CA MET A 82 -2.29 3.10 -0.04
C MET A 82 -3.74 2.64 -0.06
N GLN A 83 -4.04 1.48 0.56
CA GLN A 83 -5.38 0.90 0.53
C GLN A 83 -6.31 1.73 1.41
N LYS A 84 -7.34 2.32 0.78
CA LYS A 84 -8.48 2.86 1.51
C LYS A 84 -9.42 1.71 1.82
N LEU A 85 -9.67 1.47 3.10
CA LEU A 85 -10.61 0.45 3.50
C LEU A 85 -11.98 0.77 2.91
N PRO A 86 -12.69 -0.23 2.35
CA PRO A 86 -14.02 -0.05 1.80
C PRO A 86 -15.03 0.02 2.95
N VAL A 87 -14.80 0.92 3.90
CA VAL A 87 -15.86 1.37 4.79
C VAL A 87 -16.79 2.11 3.87
N MET A 88 -17.82 1.41 3.36
CA MET A 88 -18.95 2.11 2.81
C MET A 88 -19.33 3.17 3.84
N ASN A 89 -19.84 4.32 3.40
CA ASN A 89 -20.74 5.04 4.27
C ASN A 89 -21.90 4.06 4.50
N ILE A 90 -21.80 3.20 5.53
CA ILE A 90 -22.86 2.22 5.83
C ILE A 90 -24.06 3.01 6.34
N LYS A 91 -23.84 4.22 6.89
CA LYS A 91 -24.86 5.15 7.38
C LYS A 91 -26.10 5.28 6.48
N PRO A 92 -26.02 5.62 5.17
CA PRO A 92 -27.20 5.75 4.31
C PRO A 92 -27.84 4.40 3.95
N LEU A 93 -27.14 3.28 4.17
CA LEU A 93 -27.67 1.93 3.95
C LEU A 93 -28.32 1.36 5.21
N LEU A 94 -28.04 1.92 6.40
CA LEU A 94 -28.68 1.52 7.67
C LEU A 94 -30.14 1.96 7.75
N THR A 95 -30.53 3.00 7.01
CA THR A 95 -31.92 3.48 6.93
C THR A 95 -32.77 2.66 5.95
N LEU A 96 -32.14 1.86 5.10
CA LEU A 96 -32.82 0.95 4.19
C LEU A 96 -33.19 -0.35 4.92
N PRO A 97 -34.26 -1.06 4.51
CA PRO A 97 -34.70 -2.32 5.12
C PRO A 97 -33.79 -3.50 4.75
N ILE A 98 -32.48 -3.37 5.01
CA ILE A 98 -31.44 -4.35 4.69
C ILE A 98 -30.82 -4.87 5.98
N LYS A 99 -30.83 -6.20 6.16
CA LYS A 99 -30.25 -6.83 7.35
C LYS A 99 -28.76 -6.45 7.48
N LYS A 100 -28.34 -5.93 8.65
CA LYS A 100 -26.96 -5.54 8.97
C LYS A 100 -25.93 -6.62 8.62
N ASN A 101 -26.22 -7.89 8.91
CA ASN A 101 -25.34 -9.01 8.57
C ASN A 101 -25.00 -9.06 7.07
N LYS A 102 -25.98 -8.78 6.20
CA LYS A 102 -25.77 -8.74 4.76
C LYS A 102 -24.89 -7.55 4.34
N LEU A 103 -25.01 -6.42 5.03
CA LEU A 103 -24.13 -5.25 4.80
C LEU A 103 -22.68 -5.58 5.18
N VAL A 104 -22.45 -6.24 6.32
CA VAL A 104 -21.11 -6.65 6.75
C VAL A 104 -20.48 -7.63 5.75
N HIS A 105 -21.20 -8.68 5.34
CA HIS A 105 -20.70 -9.61 4.32
C HIS A 105 -20.43 -8.93 2.97
N TYR A 106 -21.26 -7.95 2.58
CA TYR A 106 -21.03 -7.18 1.38
C TYR A 106 -19.73 -6.36 1.46
N VAL A 107 -19.49 -5.67 2.59
CA VAL A 107 -18.25 -4.90 2.81
C VAL A 107 -17.02 -5.82 2.77
N LEU A 108 -17.07 -6.98 3.42
CA LEU A 108 -15.98 -7.94 3.41
C LEU A 108 -15.74 -8.51 2.01
N GLY A 109 -16.79 -8.93 1.31
CA GLY A 109 -16.70 -9.40 -0.07
C GLY A 109 -16.12 -8.34 -0.99
N LYS A 110 -16.56 -7.08 -0.87
CA LYS A 110 -16.00 -5.96 -1.63
C LYS A 110 -14.50 -5.79 -1.38
N SER A 111 -14.05 -5.89 -0.13
CA SER A 111 -12.61 -5.80 0.19
C SER A 111 -11.80 -6.92 -0.47
N ALA A 112 -12.37 -8.13 -0.51
CA ALA A 112 -11.77 -9.31 -1.13
C ALA A 112 -11.57 -9.16 -2.64
N PHE A 113 -12.41 -8.37 -3.32
CA PHE A 113 -12.31 -8.06 -4.75
C PHE A 113 -11.67 -6.69 -5.04
N SER A 114 -10.82 -6.18 -4.14
CA SER A 114 -10.13 -4.91 -4.35
C SER A 114 -8.99 -5.02 -5.38
N VAL A 115 -8.65 -3.91 -6.04
CA VAL A 115 -7.54 -3.83 -7.02
C VAL A 115 -6.22 -4.34 -6.44
N PHE A 116 -5.97 -4.07 -5.15
CA PHE A 116 -4.75 -4.53 -4.47
C PHE A 116 -4.67 -6.07 -4.36
N ASN A 117 -5.80 -6.77 -4.34
CA ASN A 117 -5.80 -8.24 -4.31
C ASN A 117 -5.60 -8.79 -5.73
N PHE A 118 -6.25 -8.19 -6.72
CA PHE A 118 -6.10 -8.60 -8.11
C PHE A 118 -4.69 -8.36 -8.64
N MET A 119 -4.03 -7.26 -8.27
CA MET A 119 -2.71 -6.91 -8.80
C MET A 119 -1.68 -8.03 -8.60
N GLY A 120 -1.62 -8.62 -7.39
CA GLY A 120 -0.70 -9.73 -7.12
C GLY A 120 -0.98 -10.97 -7.96
N LEU A 121 -2.25 -11.24 -8.30
CA LEU A 121 -2.63 -12.40 -9.12
C LEU A 121 -2.09 -12.31 -10.55
N PHE A 122 -1.92 -11.11 -11.10
CA PHE A 122 -1.30 -10.91 -12.42
C PHE A 122 0.18 -11.30 -12.44
N PHE A 123 0.84 -11.42 -11.28
CA PHE A 123 2.17 -12.02 -11.19
C PHE A 123 2.10 -13.52 -10.89
N TYR A 124 1.41 -13.92 -9.81
CA TYR A 124 1.45 -15.31 -9.33
C TYR A 124 0.80 -16.31 -10.29
N ILE A 125 -0.32 -15.96 -10.95
CA ILE A 125 -0.99 -16.90 -11.86
C ILE A 125 -0.12 -17.18 -13.11
N PRO A 126 0.39 -16.16 -13.84
CA PRO A 126 1.26 -16.43 -14.97
C PRO A 126 2.57 -17.10 -14.57
N PHE A 127 3.16 -16.73 -13.43
CA PHE A 127 4.37 -17.38 -12.93
C PHE A 127 4.16 -18.87 -12.67
N SER A 128 3.07 -19.24 -11.98
CA SER A 128 2.70 -20.64 -11.78
C SER A 128 2.47 -21.38 -13.09
N PHE A 129 1.85 -20.75 -14.09
CA PHE A 129 1.69 -21.37 -15.42
C PHE A 129 3.04 -21.68 -16.07
N ILE A 130 4.00 -20.76 -15.98
CA ILE A 130 5.36 -20.98 -16.53
C ILE A 130 6.08 -22.07 -15.76
N LEU A 131 5.98 -22.13 -14.43
CA LEU A 131 6.56 -23.24 -13.65
C LEU A 131 6.05 -24.60 -14.14
N THR A 132 4.74 -24.77 -14.32
CA THR A 132 4.18 -26.02 -14.85
C THR A 132 4.71 -26.34 -16.26
N LYS A 133 4.83 -25.32 -17.12
CA LYS A 133 5.38 -25.49 -18.48
C LYS A 133 6.83 -25.95 -18.47
N GLU A 134 7.61 -25.47 -17.50
CA GLU A 134 9.05 -25.76 -17.37
C GLU A 134 9.33 -27.03 -16.56
N GLY A 135 8.31 -27.85 -16.29
CA GLY A 135 8.46 -29.21 -15.76
C GLY A 135 8.29 -29.35 -14.24
N TYR A 136 7.82 -28.32 -13.55
CA TYR A 136 7.51 -28.41 -12.11
C TYR A 136 6.28 -29.29 -11.87
N ASP A 137 6.28 -30.04 -10.76
CA ASP A 137 5.14 -30.84 -10.34
C ASP A 137 3.85 -29.99 -10.20
N MET A 138 2.79 -30.44 -10.84
CA MET A 138 1.53 -29.70 -10.94
C MET A 138 0.84 -29.56 -9.58
N ALA A 139 0.89 -30.58 -8.72
CA ALA A 139 0.27 -30.51 -7.41
C ALA A 139 1.00 -29.50 -6.52
N GLY A 140 2.33 -29.51 -6.54
CA GLY A 140 3.19 -28.52 -5.89
C GLY A 140 2.88 -27.09 -6.34
N VAL A 141 2.83 -26.85 -7.65
CA VAL A 141 2.54 -25.52 -8.21
C VAL A 141 1.15 -25.03 -7.78
N LEU A 142 0.13 -25.91 -7.82
CA LEU A 142 -1.23 -25.54 -7.42
C LEU A 142 -1.35 -25.27 -5.93
N GLY A 143 -0.70 -26.07 -5.07
CA GLY A 143 -0.64 -25.83 -3.63
C GLY A 143 0.06 -24.51 -3.28
N TRP A 144 1.16 -24.21 -3.99
CA TRP A 144 1.85 -22.94 -3.87
C TRP A 144 1.00 -21.74 -4.33
N LEU A 145 0.36 -21.83 -5.50
CA LEU A 145 -0.52 -20.78 -6.01
C LEU A 145 -1.71 -20.52 -5.09
N PHE A 146 -2.32 -21.59 -4.56
CA PHE A 146 -3.41 -21.48 -3.58
C PHE A 146 -2.95 -20.77 -2.30
N THR A 147 -1.72 -21.05 -1.85
CA THR A 147 -1.10 -20.32 -0.72
C THR A 147 -0.93 -18.85 -1.04
N MET A 148 -0.43 -18.49 -2.23
CA MET A 148 -0.26 -17.08 -2.61
C MET A 148 -1.60 -16.34 -2.63
N ILE A 149 -2.65 -16.96 -3.16
CA ILE A 149 -4.00 -16.40 -3.17
C ILE A 149 -4.51 -16.19 -1.74
N THR A 150 -4.42 -17.22 -0.89
CA THR A 150 -4.90 -17.11 0.51
C THR A 150 -4.09 -16.13 1.34
N LEU A 151 -2.79 -15.98 1.07
CA LEU A 151 -1.89 -15.03 1.73
C LEU A 151 -2.22 -13.58 1.33
N ILE A 152 -2.48 -13.29 0.05
CA ILE A 152 -2.98 -11.99 -0.42
C ILE A 152 -4.30 -11.61 0.28
N GLN A 153 -5.24 -12.56 0.34
CA GLN A 153 -6.54 -12.30 0.96
C GLN A 153 -6.42 -12.12 2.48
N SER A 154 -5.52 -12.88 3.11
CA SER A 154 -5.19 -12.74 4.53
C SER A 154 -4.58 -11.37 4.81
N ALA A 155 -3.64 -10.90 3.97
CA ALA A 155 -3.07 -9.56 4.08
C ALA A 155 -4.14 -8.46 3.99
N ASN A 156 -5.10 -8.60 3.07
CA ASN A 156 -6.23 -7.68 2.97
C ASN A 156 -7.09 -7.64 4.25
N PHE A 157 -7.48 -8.80 4.78
CA PHE A 157 -8.31 -8.86 5.98
C PHE A 157 -7.58 -8.45 7.24
N LEU A 158 -6.28 -8.74 7.34
CA LEU A 158 -5.44 -8.30 8.43
C LEU A 158 -5.31 -6.76 8.42
N ASN A 159 -5.06 -6.16 7.25
CA ASN A 159 -5.06 -4.70 7.11
C ASN A 159 -6.43 -4.07 7.46
N PHE A 160 -7.53 -4.79 7.19
CA PHE A 160 -8.87 -4.34 7.57
C PHE A 160 -9.10 -4.34 9.08
N LEU A 161 -8.71 -5.41 9.80
CA LEU A 161 -8.84 -5.49 11.28
C LEU A 161 -8.17 -4.32 11.99
N ILE A 162 -6.98 -3.96 11.50
CA ILE A 162 -6.11 -2.95 12.09
C ILE A 162 -6.69 -1.55 11.92
N ASN A 163 -7.50 -1.34 10.88
CA ASN A 163 -8.22 -0.10 10.63
C ASN A 163 -7.36 1.18 10.75
N LYS A 164 -6.20 1.19 10.08
CA LYS A 164 -5.24 2.31 10.11
C LYS A 164 -4.74 2.71 11.51
N ASN A 165 -4.62 1.74 12.42
CA ASN A 165 -3.92 1.94 13.68
C ASN A 165 -2.41 2.16 13.44
N LYS A 166 -1.91 3.34 13.81
CA LYS A 166 -0.50 3.73 13.63
C LYS A 166 0.47 2.76 14.29
N SER A 167 0.12 2.21 15.45
CA SER A 167 0.98 1.27 16.17
C SER A 167 1.21 0.00 15.36
N ALA A 168 0.21 -0.48 14.62
CA ALA A 168 0.37 -1.67 13.79
C ALA A 168 1.31 -1.43 12.60
N LEU A 169 1.28 -0.24 11.98
CA LEU A 169 2.27 0.12 10.96
C LEU A 169 3.68 0.12 11.54
N VAL A 170 3.88 0.67 12.74
CA VAL A 170 5.18 0.65 13.41
C VAL A 170 5.64 -0.79 13.65
N VAL A 171 4.73 -1.67 14.08
CA VAL A 171 5.03 -3.09 14.26
C VAL A 171 5.48 -3.73 12.95
N TYR A 172 4.74 -3.60 11.84
CA TYR A 172 5.15 -4.21 10.56
C TYR A 172 6.44 -3.65 10.01
N ALA A 173 6.62 -2.32 10.09
CA ALA A 173 7.86 -1.68 9.68
C ALA A 173 9.03 -2.17 10.53
N SER A 174 8.85 -2.29 11.86
CA SER A 174 9.90 -2.77 12.76
C SER A 174 10.27 -4.23 12.49
N ILE A 175 9.29 -5.10 12.22
CA ILE A 175 9.53 -6.50 11.87
C ILE A 175 10.30 -6.59 10.54
N LEU A 176 9.85 -5.87 9.51
CA LEU A 176 10.53 -5.87 8.21
C LEU A 176 11.96 -5.34 8.30
N LEU A 177 12.18 -4.23 9.01
CA LEU A 177 13.51 -3.67 9.24
C LEU A 177 14.40 -4.61 10.05
N SER A 178 13.83 -5.31 11.04
CA SER A 178 14.55 -6.31 11.83
C SER A 178 14.98 -7.48 10.94
N PHE A 179 14.11 -7.98 10.07
CA PHE A 179 14.48 -9.03 9.11
C PHE A 179 15.60 -8.61 8.17
N VAL A 180 15.49 -7.41 7.59
CA VAL A 180 16.54 -6.85 6.74
C VAL A 180 17.86 -6.70 7.51
N GLY A 181 17.80 -6.22 8.75
CA GLY A 181 18.97 -6.10 9.62
C GLY A 181 19.60 -7.46 9.93
N LEU A 182 18.82 -8.42 10.39
CA LEU A 182 19.27 -9.77 10.75
C LEU A 182 19.94 -10.48 9.56
N GLN A 183 19.36 -10.38 8.36
CA GLN A 183 19.95 -10.92 7.14
C GLN A 183 21.25 -10.20 6.79
N LYS A 184 21.24 -8.86 6.79
CA LYS A 184 22.39 -8.05 6.35
C LYS A 184 23.61 -8.21 7.26
N TYR A 185 23.39 -8.38 8.56
CA TYR A 185 24.46 -8.60 9.54
C TYR A 185 24.81 -10.09 9.72
N GLY A 186 24.18 -10.99 8.97
CA GLY A 186 24.48 -12.43 9.01
C GLY A 186 24.15 -13.09 10.35
N ILE A 187 23.27 -12.49 11.16
CA ILE A 187 22.89 -13.02 12.48
C ILE A 187 21.92 -14.19 12.32
N VAL A 188 20.95 -14.05 11.40
CA VAL A 188 19.94 -15.06 11.07
C VAL A 188 19.72 -15.06 9.57
N ASP A 189 19.70 -16.24 8.95
CA ASP A 189 19.34 -16.39 7.53
C ASP A 189 17.82 -16.40 7.34
N VAL A 190 17.23 -15.21 7.46
CA VAL A 190 15.79 -14.97 7.28
C VAL A 190 15.34 -15.36 5.86
N VAL A 191 16.20 -15.18 4.86
CA VAL A 191 15.94 -15.57 3.46
C VAL A 191 15.82 -17.09 3.35
N GLY A 192 16.76 -17.85 3.92
CA GLY A 192 16.70 -19.30 3.98
C GLY A 192 15.49 -19.84 4.75
N TYR A 193 15.24 -19.33 5.96
CA TYR A 193 14.06 -19.73 6.75
C TYR A 193 12.75 -19.37 6.05
N GLY A 194 12.67 -18.21 5.41
CA GLY A 194 11.53 -17.79 4.60
C GLY A 194 11.28 -18.74 3.44
N GLY A 195 12.33 -19.11 2.70
CA GLY A 195 12.28 -20.07 1.60
C GLY A 195 11.73 -21.42 2.04
N LEU A 196 12.27 -21.99 3.12
CA LEU A 196 11.85 -23.29 3.66
C LEU A 196 10.35 -23.38 3.95
N ILE A 197 9.72 -22.30 4.41
CA ILE A 197 8.28 -22.28 4.67
C ILE A 197 7.49 -22.52 3.39
N PHE A 198 7.84 -21.84 2.30
CA PHE A 198 7.09 -21.93 1.04
C PHE A 198 7.53 -23.13 0.17
N ASP A 199 8.79 -23.56 0.29
CA ASP A 199 9.28 -24.80 -0.32
C ASP A 199 8.61 -26.04 0.31
N SER A 200 8.35 -26.01 1.62
CA SER A 200 7.57 -27.04 2.31
C SER A 200 6.15 -27.15 1.74
N ILE A 201 5.55 -26.01 1.37
CA ILE A 201 4.21 -25.98 0.77
C ILE A 201 4.21 -26.59 -0.63
N TYR A 202 5.23 -26.28 -1.42
CA TYR A 202 5.40 -26.87 -2.74
C TYR A 202 5.60 -28.40 -2.65
N SER A 203 6.44 -28.87 -1.74
CA SER A 203 6.68 -30.31 -1.54
C SER A 203 5.50 -31.06 -0.92
N HIS A 204 4.70 -30.39 -0.08
CA HIS A 204 3.51 -30.95 0.57
C HIS A 204 2.29 -30.07 0.30
N PRO A 205 1.65 -30.19 -0.89
CA PRO A 205 0.60 -29.27 -1.35
C PRO A 205 -0.58 -29.10 -0.39
N LEU A 206 -0.91 -30.13 0.39
CA LEU A 206 -1.99 -30.10 1.38
C LEU A 206 -1.75 -29.10 2.53
N SER A 207 -0.50 -28.75 2.81
CA SER A 207 -0.17 -27.73 3.81
C SER A 207 -0.72 -26.34 3.44
N SER A 208 -0.99 -26.09 2.16
CA SER A 208 -1.64 -24.87 1.67
C SER A 208 -3.03 -24.63 2.29
N LEU A 209 -3.70 -25.68 2.77
CA LEU A 209 -4.98 -25.58 3.50
C LEU A 209 -4.84 -24.78 4.80
N PHE A 210 -3.66 -24.72 5.40
CA PHE A 210 -3.40 -23.87 6.55
C PHE A 210 -3.69 -22.38 6.22
N GLY A 211 -3.33 -21.93 5.01
CA GLY A 211 -3.65 -20.58 4.54
C GLY A 211 -5.15 -20.32 4.48
N ALA A 212 -5.95 -21.32 4.09
CA ALA A 212 -7.41 -21.23 4.08
C ALA A 212 -8.01 -21.15 5.50
N ILE A 213 -7.42 -21.87 6.47
CA ILE A 213 -7.81 -21.79 7.88
C ILE A 213 -7.53 -20.38 8.41
N VAL A 214 -6.32 -19.85 8.21
CA VAL A 214 -5.94 -18.49 8.62
C VAL A 214 -6.88 -17.46 7.99
N LEU A 215 -7.14 -17.57 6.69
CA LEU A 215 -8.06 -16.70 5.97
C LEU A 215 -9.47 -16.73 6.57
N SER A 216 -9.97 -17.92 6.89
CA SER A 216 -11.31 -18.11 7.48
C SER A 216 -11.40 -17.48 8.87
N VAL A 217 -10.36 -17.65 9.70
CA VAL A 217 -10.28 -17.02 11.03
C VAL A 217 -10.27 -15.49 10.89
N LEU A 218 -9.43 -14.93 10.02
CA LEU A 218 -9.36 -13.49 9.77
C LEU A 218 -10.70 -12.93 9.27
N TYR A 219 -11.39 -13.66 8.39
CA TYR A 219 -12.72 -13.29 7.92
C TYR A 219 -13.73 -13.22 9.08
N LEU A 220 -13.74 -14.23 9.96
CA LEU A 220 -14.63 -14.28 11.12
C LEU A 220 -14.35 -13.16 12.13
N LEU A 221 -13.07 -12.87 12.40
CA LEU A 221 -12.67 -11.76 13.26
C LEU A 221 -13.14 -10.42 12.69
N ASN A 222 -12.94 -10.20 11.38
CA ASN A 222 -13.40 -8.99 10.70
C ASN A 222 -14.92 -8.86 10.75
N TYR A 223 -15.63 -9.96 10.51
CA TYR A 223 -17.08 -9.99 10.60
C TYR A 223 -17.56 -9.58 11.99
N ARG A 224 -16.98 -10.14 13.06
CA ARG A 224 -17.32 -9.79 14.45
C ARG A 224 -17.04 -8.32 14.74
N GLN A 225 -15.86 -7.81 14.36
CA GLN A 225 -15.47 -6.42 14.58
C GLN A 225 -16.37 -5.43 13.83
N LEU A 226 -16.56 -5.61 12.52
CA LEU A 226 -17.42 -4.74 11.72
C LEU A 226 -18.87 -4.79 12.19
N ARG A 227 -19.36 -5.99 12.53
CA ARG A 227 -20.69 -6.14 13.10
C ARG A 227 -20.82 -5.28 14.36
N SER A 228 -19.91 -5.37 15.33
CA SER A 228 -19.95 -4.53 16.54
C SER A 228 -19.85 -3.02 16.27
N GLN A 229 -19.06 -2.59 15.29
CA GLN A 229 -18.90 -1.17 14.96
C GLN A 229 -20.14 -0.58 14.29
N VAL A 230 -20.90 -1.38 13.55
CA VAL A 230 -22.22 -0.98 13.00
C VAL A 230 -23.29 -0.85 14.10
N TYR A 231 -23.03 -1.37 15.31
CA TYR A 231 -23.91 -1.21 16.48
C TYR A 231 -23.49 -0.07 17.40
N LEU A 232 -22.31 0.53 17.23
CA LEU A 232 -21.83 1.60 18.09
C LEU A 232 -22.01 2.95 17.42
N ASP A 233 -22.87 3.77 18.02
CA ASP A 233 -23.08 5.20 17.77
C ASP A 233 -21.82 6.07 18.01
N GLN A 234 -20.61 5.50 17.94
CA GLN A 234 -19.34 6.24 17.98
C GLN A 234 -19.13 7.15 16.76
N ALA A 235 -19.98 7.01 15.73
CA ALA A 235 -19.97 7.92 14.59
C ALA A 235 -20.66 9.28 14.87
N VAL A 236 -21.10 9.53 16.12
CA VAL A 236 -21.72 10.78 16.62
C VAL A 236 -20.78 11.59 17.52
N ALA A 237 -19.68 11.02 18.01
CA ALA A 237 -18.70 11.78 18.76
C ALA A 237 -17.86 12.66 17.82
N ILE A 238 -18.34 13.88 17.58
CA ILE A 238 -17.52 14.95 17.02
C ILE A 238 -16.34 15.09 17.97
N LYS A 239 -15.15 14.66 17.55
CA LYS A 239 -13.92 15.01 18.26
C LYS A 239 -13.81 16.52 18.21
N VAL A 240 -14.09 17.18 19.33
CA VAL A 240 -13.73 18.57 19.55
C VAL A 240 -12.21 18.58 19.64
N GLU A 241 -11.54 18.94 18.55
CA GLU A 241 -10.12 19.28 18.63
C GLU A 241 -10.01 20.58 19.41
N GLU A 242 -9.52 20.52 20.65
CA GLU A 242 -9.10 21.70 21.38
C GLU A 242 -8.04 22.43 20.55
N ALA A 243 -8.27 23.73 20.32
CA ALA A 243 -7.34 24.56 19.59
C ALA A 243 -6.07 24.79 20.41
N ASN A 244 -5.04 23.99 20.16
CA ASN A 244 -3.70 24.27 20.69
C ASN A 244 -3.13 25.53 20.02
N SER A 245 -3.13 26.66 20.73
CA SER A 245 -2.40 27.86 20.34
C SER A 245 -0.91 27.65 20.63
N ALA A 246 -0.12 27.40 19.59
CA ALA A 246 1.33 27.40 19.71
C ALA A 246 1.82 28.83 20.02
N ASP A 247 2.48 29.04 21.15
CA ASP A 247 3.19 30.29 21.42
C ASP A 247 4.42 30.38 20.49
N LEU A 248 4.41 31.39 19.62
CA LEU A 248 5.47 31.68 18.65
C LEU A 248 6.22 32.97 19.02
N SER A 249 6.23 33.34 20.29
CA SER A 249 6.94 34.51 20.83
C SER A 249 8.42 34.59 20.40
N TRP A 250 9.08 33.45 20.16
CA TRP A 250 10.45 33.38 19.65
C TRP A 250 10.66 34.05 18.29
N THR A 251 9.61 34.22 17.47
CA THR A 251 9.74 34.88 16.16
C THR A 251 9.78 36.40 16.27
N ASN A 252 9.49 36.98 17.44
CA ASN A 252 9.54 38.44 17.66
C ASN A 252 10.92 39.03 17.39
N LYS A 253 11.99 38.23 17.48
CA LYS A 253 13.36 38.63 17.15
C LYS A 253 13.57 39.05 15.69
N PHE A 254 12.61 38.77 14.80
CA PHE A 254 12.67 39.11 13.38
C PHE A 254 11.95 40.43 13.03
N GLY A 255 11.57 41.24 14.04
CA GLY A 255 11.02 42.57 13.83
C GLY A 255 9.73 42.57 12.99
N ASP A 256 9.69 43.41 11.96
CA ASP A 256 8.50 43.63 11.11
C ASP A 256 8.08 42.39 10.31
N VAL A 257 8.96 41.41 10.14
CA VAL A 257 8.67 40.14 9.46
C VAL A 257 8.02 39.12 10.41
N ALA A 258 8.13 39.32 11.73
CA ALA A 258 7.63 38.39 12.74
C ALA A 258 6.13 38.06 12.60
N PRO A 259 5.22 39.01 12.32
CA PRO A 259 3.80 38.69 12.12
C PRO A 259 3.55 37.76 10.93
N PHE A 260 4.27 37.96 9.82
CA PHE A 260 4.17 37.10 8.63
C PHE A 260 4.69 35.69 8.92
N LEU A 261 5.86 35.59 9.57
CA LEU A 261 6.45 34.31 9.95
C LEU A 261 5.55 33.52 10.91
N LYS A 262 4.88 34.19 11.86
CA LYS A 262 3.89 33.54 12.75
C LYS A 262 2.71 32.99 11.97
N ASN A 263 2.21 33.75 10.99
CA ASN A 263 1.08 33.32 10.17
C ASN A 263 1.44 32.13 9.29
N ASP A 264 2.64 32.10 8.71
CA ASP A 264 3.13 30.96 7.94
C ASP A 264 3.29 29.71 8.80
N ILE A 265 3.95 29.80 9.96
CA ILE A 265 4.11 28.64 10.85
C ILE A 265 2.75 28.11 11.30
N ARG A 266 1.80 28.99 11.63
CA ARG A 266 0.42 28.60 11.96
C ARG A 266 -0.27 27.94 10.78
N LEU A 267 -0.11 28.46 9.56
CA LEU A 267 -0.70 27.90 8.35
C LEU A 267 -0.12 26.51 8.03
N ILE A 268 1.19 26.33 8.18
CA ILE A 268 1.87 25.05 8.03
C ILE A 268 1.31 24.06 9.06
N TRP A 269 1.19 24.41 10.33
CA TRP A 269 0.76 23.45 11.37
C TRP A 269 -0.74 23.19 11.45
N ARG A 270 -1.57 24.18 11.11
CA ARG A 270 -3.03 24.08 11.20
C ARG A 270 -3.66 23.38 9.99
N ASN A 271 -3.06 23.49 8.80
CA ASN A 271 -3.61 22.91 7.58
C ASN A 271 -2.87 21.62 7.21
N LYS A 272 -3.62 20.51 7.12
CA LYS A 272 -3.09 19.18 6.78
C LYS A 272 -2.29 19.19 5.46
N ARG A 273 -2.71 19.99 4.48
CA ARG A 273 -2.09 20.05 3.16
C ARG A 273 -0.72 20.72 3.21
N THR A 274 -0.62 21.91 3.79
CA THR A 274 0.64 22.67 3.94
C THR A 274 1.60 21.97 4.89
N LYS A 275 1.09 21.36 5.98
CA LYS A 275 1.88 20.49 6.87
C LYS A 275 2.55 19.36 6.11
N THR A 276 1.77 18.68 5.26
CA THR A 276 2.27 17.56 4.47
C THR A 276 3.30 18.03 3.46
N VAL A 277 3.07 19.16 2.77
CA VAL A 277 4.02 19.74 1.83
C VAL A 277 5.34 20.07 2.52
N PHE A 278 5.31 20.77 3.66
CA PHE A 278 6.51 21.12 4.42
C PHE A 278 7.30 19.89 4.87
N LEU A 279 6.64 18.90 5.46
CA LEU A 279 7.28 17.65 5.90
C LEU A 279 7.84 16.85 4.73
N MET A 280 7.09 16.73 3.64
CA MET A 280 7.55 16.04 2.43
C MET A 280 8.75 16.74 1.83
N SER A 281 8.76 18.07 1.75
CA SER A 281 9.90 18.82 1.25
C SER A 281 11.16 18.62 2.08
N PHE A 282 11.04 18.52 3.41
CA PHE A 282 12.16 18.16 4.26
C PHE A 282 12.69 16.75 3.96
N VAL A 283 11.80 15.76 3.81
CA VAL A 283 12.19 14.38 3.42
C VAL A 283 12.82 14.35 2.02
N PHE A 284 12.30 15.14 1.08
CA PHE A 284 12.80 15.21 -0.28
C PHE A 284 14.19 15.86 -0.39
N LEU A 285 14.68 16.57 0.62
CA LEU A 285 16.09 16.97 0.67
C LEU A 285 17.02 15.75 0.63
N PHE A 286 16.63 14.66 1.28
CA PHE A 286 17.39 13.41 1.30
C PHE A 286 17.26 12.61 0.00
N TYR A 287 16.34 12.98 -0.90
CA TYR A 287 16.18 12.33 -2.20
C TYR A 287 17.44 12.44 -3.06
N GLY A 288 18.22 13.51 -2.89
CA GLY A 288 19.51 13.68 -3.56
C GLY A 288 20.53 12.61 -3.24
N LEU A 289 20.47 12.01 -2.05
CA LEU A 289 21.42 10.98 -1.64
C LEU A 289 21.35 9.73 -2.53
N LEU A 290 20.20 9.48 -3.18
CA LEU A 290 20.04 8.37 -4.12
C LEU A 290 20.77 8.60 -5.44
N PHE A 291 20.86 9.85 -5.91
CA PHE A 291 21.45 10.20 -7.20
C PHE A 291 22.93 10.60 -7.09
N PHE A 292 23.26 11.38 -6.06
CA PHE A 292 24.61 11.92 -5.86
C PHE A 292 25.58 10.92 -5.23
N ASN A 293 25.11 9.75 -4.77
CA ASN A 293 25.97 8.69 -4.22
C ASN A 293 26.15 7.50 -5.18
N ASN A 294 25.54 7.52 -6.38
CA ASN A 294 25.63 6.43 -7.35
C ASN A 294 26.57 6.81 -8.50
N PRO A 295 27.78 6.21 -8.62
CA PRO A 295 28.75 6.52 -9.67
C PRO A 295 28.21 6.32 -11.10
N GLY A 296 27.26 5.38 -11.27
CA GLY A 296 26.63 5.11 -12.56
C GLY A 296 25.72 6.24 -13.01
N VAL A 297 24.96 6.83 -12.09
CA VAL A 297 24.07 7.97 -12.38
C VAL A 297 24.90 9.23 -12.68
N ILE A 298 25.94 9.47 -11.88
CA ILE A 298 26.81 10.65 -12.02
C ILE A 298 27.46 10.70 -13.40
N LYS A 299 27.96 9.56 -13.90
CA LYS A 299 28.66 9.50 -15.18
C LYS A 299 27.75 9.35 -16.40
N LYS A 300 26.61 8.65 -16.27
CA LYS A 300 25.79 8.26 -17.43
C LYS A 300 24.53 9.10 -17.60
N MET A 301 24.10 9.86 -16.60
CA MET A 301 22.82 10.57 -16.62
C MET A 301 22.92 12.00 -16.05
N PRO A 302 23.71 12.91 -16.67
CA PRO A 302 23.92 14.27 -16.17
C PRO A 302 22.62 15.10 -16.07
N ILE A 303 21.65 14.87 -16.98
CA ILE A 303 20.33 15.51 -16.93
C ILE A 303 19.57 15.13 -15.65
N MET A 304 19.71 13.89 -15.18
CA MET A 304 19.06 13.41 -13.96
C MET A 304 19.63 14.08 -12.70
N LEU A 305 20.93 14.40 -12.71
CA LEU A 305 21.58 15.16 -11.63
C LEU A 305 21.09 16.61 -11.58
N ILE A 306 20.94 17.26 -12.74
CA ILE A 306 20.38 18.63 -12.82
C ILE A 306 18.93 18.64 -12.34
N PHE A 307 18.14 17.66 -12.76
CA PHE A 307 16.78 17.47 -12.28
C PHE A 307 16.75 17.28 -10.75
N ALA A 308 17.58 16.39 -10.21
CA ALA A 308 17.68 16.17 -8.77
C ALA A 308 18.09 17.46 -8.01
N ALA A 309 19.06 18.21 -8.53
CA ALA A 309 19.52 19.47 -7.95
C ALA A 309 18.42 20.55 -7.93
N LEU A 310 17.71 20.74 -9.04
CA LEU A 310 16.56 21.65 -9.14
C LEU A 310 15.42 21.21 -8.22
N PHE A 311 15.19 19.90 -8.10
CA PHE A 311 14.11 19.36 -7.29
C PHE A 311 14.38 19.52 -5.79
N ILE A 312 15.62 19.35 -5.34
CA ILE A 312 16.01 19.51 -3.92
C ILE A 312 16.01 20.99 -3.52
N THR A 313 16.47 21.87 -4.40
CA THR A 313 16.58 23.31 -4.10
C THR A 313 15.27 24.06 -4.29
N GLY A 314 14.50 23.74 -5.34
CA GLY A 314 13.26 24.43 -5.70
C GLY A 314 11.97 23.70 -5.30
N GLY A 315 12.04 22.41 -4.95
CA GLY A 315 10.86 21.58 -4.71
C GLY A 315 9.98 22.07 -3.55
N PHE A 316 10.59 22.62 -2.49
CA PHE A 316 9.81 23.25 -1.42
C PHE A 316 9.09 24.49 -1.92
N THR A 317 9.80 25.42 -2.55
CA THR A 317 9.24 26.70 -3.01
C THR A 317 8.15 26.50 -4.06
N LEU A 318 8.32 25.57 -5.00
CA LEU A 318 7.33 25.27 -6.04
C LEU A 318 6.02 24.70 -5.47
N ASN A 319 6.10 23.89 -4.41
CA ASN A 319 4.93 23.24 -3.81
C ASN A 319 4.30 24.08 -2.70
N TYR A 320 5.11 24.73 -1.87
CA TYR A 320 4.66 25.56 -0.75
C TYR A 320 4.25 26.97 -1.21
N GLY A 321 4.92 27.51 -2.22
CA GLY A 321 4.64 28.86 -2.76
C GLY A 321 3.21 29.06 -3.23
N GLN A 322 2.52 27.97 -3.62
CA GLN A 322 1.09 27.99 -3.97
C GLN A 322 0.15 28.26 -2.78
N PHE A 323 0.65 28.14 -1.56
CA PHE A 323 -0.10 28.35 -0.32
C PHE A 323 0.28 29.64 0.40
N ILE A 324 1.34 30.30 -0.05
CA ILE A 324 1.69 31.64 0.42
C ILE A 324 0.61 32.57 -0.15
N PRO A 325 -0.14 33.29 0.68
CA PRO A 325 -1.02 34.35 0.20
C PRO A 325 -0.13 35.45 -0.35
N ALA A 326 0.19 35.38 -1.65
CA ALA A 326 0.87 36.47 -2.33
C ALA A 326 -0.13 37.61 -2.50
N LEU A 327 0.09 38.70 -1.76
CA LEU A 327 -0.38 40.07 -2.03
C LEU A 327 -1.84 40.15 -2.54
N GLY A 328 -2.79 40.03 -1.61
CA GLY A 328 -4.15 40.55 -1.75
C GLY A 328 -4.34 41.72 -0.81
#